data_AF-A0A542YG48-F1
#
_entry.id   AF-A0A542YG48-F1
#
_cell.length_a   1.000
_cell.length_b   1.000
_cell.length_c   1.000
_cell.angle_alpha   90.00
_cell.angle_beta   90.00
_cell.angle_gamma   90.00
#
_symmetry.space_group_name_H-M   'P 1'
#
loop_
_entity.id
_entity.type
_entity.pdbx_description
1 polymer ?
#
loop_
_entity_poly.entity_id
_entity_poly.type
_entity_poly.pdbx_seq_one_letter_code
_entity_poly.pdbx_strand_id
1 'polypeptide(L)'
;MRRSLAVWGVAAAAALAISGCEALPTPSPTPSASPDYTSTYEPPAPTELAPLRGTTVEAGSLAHASVAAKIDNHWDARPQLGLERTDIVFEELVEGGITRYVAVWHSDIPEELGPIRSIRPMDPDIASPFGGIIFYAGGQPQFVSMMRSTPVYNAIHGQGDTAAYMYRAGDRSAPHNVIVKAREFLATQPDIAAPKQQFAYSLDAASSTAAKEGSPTGTLQLAFSNGFRPAWGYDAASGRYLRFQDGAPDLDSSGAQLSATNVVTVRVPITHGTGVPKTELLGSGEAWVTTGGGTVHGSWHKAAATDAITLLGDDGIVLRLGAGNTWVELVPLEGSVEIIPPAA
;
A
#
# COMPACT_ATOMS: atom_id res chain seq x y z
N MET A 1 68.35 -56.68 -53.45
CA MET A 1 69.46 -55.74 -53.76
C MET A 1 69.13 -55.05 -55.08
N ARG A 2 69.14 -53.71 -55.07
CA ARG A 2 69.38 -52.79 -56.20
C ARG A 2 68.39 -52.78 -57.38
N ARG A 3 68.06 -51.66 -58.01
CA ARG A 3 68.23 -50.20 -57.85
C ARG A 3 67.39 -49.66 -59.03
N SER A 4 66.36 -48.85 -58.79
CA SER A 4 66.38 -47.39 -58.91
C SER A 4 66.52 -46.83 -60.34
N LEU A 5 65.64 -45.87 -60.63
CA LEU A 5 65.74 -44.75 -61.60
C LEU A 5 65.38 -45.08 -63.06
N ALA A 6 64.78 -44.21 -63.86
CA ALA A 6 64.05 -42.96 -63.68
C ALA A 6 63.53 -42.51 -65.08
N VAL A 7 62.55 -41.59 -65.07
CA VAL A 7 62.20 -40.59 -66.11
C VAL A 7 61.55 -41.07 -67.43
N TRP A 8 60.62 -40.20 -67.87
CA TRP A 8 60.24 -39.83 -69.25
C TRP A 8 58.82 -40.20 -69.67
N GLY A 9 58.13 -39.22 -70.26
CA GLY A 9 56.98 -39.49 -71.10
C GLY A 9 56.01 -38.34 -71.26
N VAL A 10 56.40 -37.29 -71.97
CA VAL A 10 55.43 -36.48 -72.73
C VAL A 10 55.09 -37.28 -73.99
N ALA A 11 53.81 -37.50 -74.27
CA ALA A 11 53.20 -37.26 -75.59
C ALA A 11 51.79 -37.86 -75.66
N ALA A 12 50.94 -37.09 -76.34
CA ALA A 12 49.54 -37.36 -76.62
C ALA A 12 49.33 -38.58 -77.52
N ALA A 13 48.15 -39.20 -77.41
CA ALA A 13 47.07 -39.07 -78.41
C ALA A 13 46.04 -40.20 -78.29
N ALA A 14 44.87 -39.88 -78.84
CA ALA A 14 43.86 -40.76 -79.41
C ALA A 14 42.80 -41.35 -78.46
N ALA A 15 41.61 -40.80 -78.68
CA ALA A 15 40.32 -41.14 -78.11
C ALA A 15 39.89 -42.59 -78.36
N LEU A 16 39.15 -43.12 -77.39
CA LEU A 16 38.16 -44.17 -77.60
C LEU A 16 36.91 -43.77 -76.81
N ALA A 17 35.84 -43.56 -77.57
CA ALA A 17 34.53 -43.18 -77.09
C ALA A 17 33.89 -44.35 -76.33
N ILE A 18 33.46 -44.10 -75.10
CA ILE A 18 32.48 -44.92 -74.41
C ILE A 18 31.30 -44.00 -74.11
N SER A 19 30.18 -44.28 -74.76
CA SER A 19 28.89 -43.64 -74.56
C SER A 19 28.38 -43.94 -73.15
N GLY A 20 28.52 -42.97 -72.24
CA GLY A 20 27.76 -42.94 -70.99
C GLY A 20 26.54 -42.04 -71.16
N CYS A 21 25.34 -42.55 -70.87
CA CYS A 21 24.15 -41.72 -70.72
C CYS A 21 24.38 -40.73 -69.57
N GLU A 22 24.63 -39.46 -69.89
CA GLU A 22 24.44 -38.38 -68.92
C GLU A 22 22.94 -38.24 -68.64
N ALA A 23 22.53 -38.58 -67.43
CA ALA A 23 21.26 -38.12 -66.90
C ALA A 23 21.32 -36.58 -66.82
N LEU A 24 20.37 -35.90 -67.45
CA LEU A 24 20.23 -34.44 -67.35
C LEU A 24 20.20 -34.03 -65.87
N PRO A 25 20.88 -32.94 -65.46
CA PRO A 25 20.81 -32.46 -64.09
C PRO A 25 19.35 -32.12 -63.76
N THR A 26 18.78 -32.85 -62.81
CA THR A 26 17.46 -32.54 -62.25
C THR A 26 17.57 -31.15 -61.62
N PRO A 27 16.71 -30.16 -61.99
CA PRO A 27 16.73 -28.88 -61.31
C PRO A 27 16.45 -29.10 -59.83
N SER A 28 17.38 -28.71 -58.94
CA SER A 28 17.11 -28.66 -57.51
C SER A 28 15.87 -27.81 -57.28
N PRO A 29 14.87 -28.28 -56.51
CA PRO A 29 13.72 -27.47 -56.19
C PRO A 29 14.22 -26.21 -55.47
N THR A 30 13.95 -25.04 -56.04
CA THR A 30 14.14 -23.76 -55.35
C THR A 30 13.37 -23.85 -54.04
N PRO A 31 13.99 -23.59 -52.87
CA PRO A 31 13.25 -23.59 -51.61
C PRO A 31 12.10 -22.61 -51.74
N SER A 32 10.87 -23.12 -51.67
CA SER A 32 9.68 -22.28 -51.61
C SER A 32 9.84 -21.39 -50.37
N ALA A 33 9.72 -20.07 -50.55
CA ALA A 33 9.66 -19.16 -49.41
C ALA A 33 8.58 -19.67 -48.47
N SER A 34 8.95 -19.93 -47.21
CA SER A 34 7.98 -20.22 -46.16
C SER A 34 7.00 -19.05 -46.09
N PRO A 35 5.69 -19.27 -45.95
CA PRO A 35 4.75 -18.16 -45.84
C PRO A 35 5.20 -17.23 -44.72
N ASP A 36 5.18 -15.91 -44.99
CA ASP A 36 5.51 -14.89 -44.01
C ASP A 36 4.57 -15.01 -42.81
N TYR A 37 5.11 -15.47 -41.67
CA TYR A 37 4.36 -15.52 -40.43
C TYR A 37 4.21 -14.10 -39.89
N THR A 38 2.97 -13.61 -39.87
CA THR A 38 2.61 -12.37 -39.16
C THR A 38 1.95 -12.75 -37.85
N SER A 39 2.59 -12.41 -36.73
CA SER A 39 2.01 -12.62 -35.40
C SER A 39 0.74 -11.79 -35.23
N THR A 40 -0.35 -12.43 -34.81
CA THR A 40 -1.61 -11.77 -34.40
C THR A 40 -1.64 -11.51 -32.89
N TYR A 41 -0.48 -11.57 -32.21
CA TYR A 41 -0.41 -11.33 -30.78
C TYR A 41 -0.68 -9.86 -30.47
N GLU A 42 -1.72 -9.62 -29.68
CA GLU A 42 -2.01 -8.33 -29.06
C GLU A 42 -1.49 -8.36 -27.62
N PRO A 43 -0.55 -7.48 -27.24
CA PRO A 43 -0.09 -7.41 -25.87
C PRO A 43 -1.25 -6.98 -24.96
N PRO A 44 -1.31 -7.48 -23.71
CA PRO A 44 -2.32 -7.02 -22.76
C PRO A 44 -2.15 -5.52 -22.48
N ALA A 45 -3.23 -4.87 -22.03
CA ALA A 45 -3.19 -3.49 -21.58
C ALA A 45 -2.13 -3.31 -20.47
N PRO A 46 -1.41 -2.17 -20.45
CA PRO A 46 -0.39 -1.92 -19.45
C PRO A 46 -1.00 -1.77 -18.05
N THR A 47 -0.29 -2.28 -17.06
CA THR A 47 -0.70 -2.24 -15.64
C THR A 47 0.39 -1.63 -14.77
N GLU A 48 -0.01 -1.07 -13.63
CA GLU A 48 0.88 -0.58 -12.58
C GLU A 48 0.43 -1.04 -11.19
N LEU A 49 1.23 -0.78 -10.16
CA LEU A 49 0.84 -1.02 -8.77
C LEU A 49 0.16 0.21 -8.19
N ALA A 50 -0.98 0.03 -7.54
CA ALA A 50 -1.61 1.06 -6.74
C ALA A 50 -0.65 1.49 -5.61
N PRO A 51 -0.19 2.75 -5.55
CA PRO A 51 0.90 3.16 -4.65
C PRO A 51 0.67 2.87 -3.16
N LEU A 52 -0.58 2.94 -2.71
CA LEU A 52 -0.95 2.79 -1.29
C LEU A 52 -1.49 1.40 -0.94
N ARG A 53 -1.70 0.52 -1.94
CA ARG A 53 -2.38 -0.77 -1.76
C ARG A 53 -1.59 -1.95 -2.34
N GLY A 54 -0.65 -1.72 -3.24
CA GLY A 54 0.13 -2.77 -3.90
C GLY A 54 -0.67 -3.65 -4.88
N THR A 55 -1.97 -3.41 -5.05
CA THR A 55 -2.81 -4.13 -6.02
C THR A 55 -2.48 -3.69 -7.44
N THR A 56 -2.54 -4.62 -8.39
CA THR A 56 -2.38 -4.30 -9.82
C THR A 56 -3.60 -3.55 -10.34
N VAL A 57 -3.38 -2.43 -11.03
CA VAL A 57 -4.41 -1.58 -11.63
C VAL A 57 -4.03 -1.24 -13.08
N GLU A 58 -4.99 -0.75 -13.86
CA GLU A 58 -4.72 -0.21 -15.19
C GLU A 58 -3.76 0.99 -15.09
N ALA A 59 -2.75 1.05 -15.95
CA ALA A 59 -1.75 2.11 -15.91
C ALA A 59 -2.39 3.50 -16.10
N GLY A 60 -2.11 4.43 -15.18
CA GLY A 60 -2.65 5.79 -15.20
C GLY A 60 -4.06 5.93 -14.62
N SER A 61 -4.72 4.83 -14.22
CA SER A 61 -6.07 4.89 -13.61
C SER A 61 -6.10 5.62 -12.26
N LEU A 62 -4.95 5.67 -11.57
CA LEU A 62 -4.77 6.35 -10.30
C LEU A 62 -3.86 7.59 -10.43
N ALA A 63 -3.90 8.27 -11.56
CA ALA A 63 -3.15 9.51 -11.79
C ALA A 63 -3.85 10.74 -11.16
N HIS A 64 -4.17 10.68 -9.87
CA HIS A 64 -4.83 11.75 -9.10
C HIS A 64 -4.36 11.78 -7.65
N ALA A 65 -4.63 12.87 -6.94
CA ALA A 65 -4.24 13.01 -5.53
C ALA A 65 -4.80 11.90 -4.63
N SER A 66 -4.04 11.55 -3.58
CA SER A 66 -4.60 10.86 -2.42
C SER A 66 -5.40 11.83 -1.56
N VAL A 67 -6.48 11.31 -0.96
CA VAL A 67 -7.28 12.00 0.05
C VAL A 67 -6.95 11.41 1.41
N ALA A 68 -6.51 12.23 2.35
CA ALA A 68 -6.33 11.89 3.74
C ALA A 68 -7.36 12.64 4.60
N ALA A 69 -7.73 12.11 5.76
CA ALA A 69 -8.59 12.80 6.69
C ALA A 69 -8.24 12.46 8.15
N LYS A 70 -8.32 13.47 9.01
CA LYS A 70 -8.26 13.28 10.45
C LYS A 70 -9.63 12.83 10.94
N ILE A 71 -9.83 11.55 11.19
CA ILE A 71 -11.13 10.96 11.53
C ILE A 71 -11.29 10.80 13.05
N ASP A 72 -12.48 11.10 13.53
CA ASP A 72 -12.87 10.90 14.93
C ASP A 72 -13.00 9.41 15.27
N ASN A 73 -12.52 9.01 16.44
CA ASN A 73 -12.77 7.68 17.00
C ASN A 73 -13.42 7.70 18.39
N HIS A 74 -13.96 8.86 18.78
CA HIS A 74 -14.82 8.94 19.94
C HIS A 74 -16.07 8.05 19.75
N TRP A 75 -16.57 7.44 20.83
CA TRP A 75 -17.76 6.57 20.77
C TRP A 75 -18.98 7.27 20.16
N ASP A 76 -19.18 8.57 20.45
CA ASP A 76 -20.27 9.37 19.86
C ASP A 76 -20.07 9.71 18.36
N ALA A 77 -18.91 9.40 17.79
CA ALA A 77 -18.64 9.58 16.36
C ALA A 77 -18.78 8.28 15.56
N ARG A 78 -18.80 7.13 16.26
CA ARG A 78 -18.88 5.80 15.67
C ARG A 78 -20.34 5.43 15.36
N PRO A 79 -20.62 4.69 14.28
CA PRO A 79 -19.65 4.28 13.24
C PRO A 79 -19.22 5.45 12.35
N GLN A 80 -17.99 5.37 11.85
CA GLN A 80 -17.45 6.32 10.86
C GLN A 80 -18.07 6.08 9.48
N LEU A 81 -17.77 6.94 8.53
CA LEU A 81 -18.21 6.86 7.14
C LEU A 81 -16.99 6.72 6.23
N GLY A 82 -16.96 5.64 5.45
CA GLY A 82 -15.98 5.41 4.38
C GLY A 82 -14.65 4.81 4.83
N LEU A 83 -14.48 4.41 6.10
CA LEU A 83 -13.23 3.81 6.57
C LEU A 83 -12.95 2.43 5.97
N GLU A 84 -13.98 1.67 5.63
CA GLU A 84 -13.86 0.35 4.99
C GLU A 84 -13.24 0.39 3.59
N ARG A 85 -13.25 1.57 2.94
CA ARG A 85 -12.69 1.81 1.60
C ARG A 85 -11.26 2.35 1.61
N THR A 86 -10.67 2.55 2.80
CA THR A 86 -9.31 3.08 2.95
C THR A 86 -8.24 2.18 2.32
N ASP A 87 -7.15 2.81 1.88
CA ASP A 87 -5.92 2.09 1.51
C ASP A 87 -5.01 1.95 2.72
N ILE A 88 -4.79 3.04 3.46
CA ILE A 88 -3.94 3.06 4.65
C ILE A 88 -4.64 3.84 5.76
N VAL A 89 -4.66 3.29 6.98
CA VAL A 89 -5.15 3.98 8.18
C VAL A 89 -4.08 3.98 9.23
N PHE A 90 -3.81 5.12 9.85
CA PHE A 90 -2.98 5.22 11.05
C PHE A 90 -3.87 5.45 12.26
N GLU A 91 -3.78 4.59 13.27
CA GLU A 91 -4.38 4.84 14.58
C GLU A 91 -3.35 5.42 15.54
N GLU A 92 -3.69 6.52 16.18
CA GLU A 92 -2.80 7.22 17.10
C GLU A 92 -3.49 7.63 18.40
N LEU A 93 -2.71 7.69 19.49
CA LEU A 93 -3.15 8.18 20.79
C LEU A 93 -3.30 9.71 20.76
N VAL A 94 -4.42 10.21 21.28
CA VAL A 94 -4.67 11.64 21.47
C VAL A 94 -5.07 11.95 22.93
N GLU A 95 -5.55 13.16 23.22
CA GLU A 95 -5.87 13.58 24.58
C GLU A 95 -6.95 12.70 25.25
N GLY A 96 -6.88 12.56 26.57
CA GLY A 96 -7.85 11.76 27.32
C GLY A 96 -7.68 10.25 27.18
N GLY A 97 -6.59 9.79 26.55
CA GLY A 97 -6.31 8.37 26.38
C GLY A 97 -7.13 7.71 25.26
N ILE A 98 -7.85 8.49 24.46
CA ILE A 98 -8.59 8.00 23.29
C ILE A 98 -7.68 7.94 22.07
N THR A 99 -8.10 7.25 21.02
CA THR A 99 -7.41 7.28 19.72
C THR A 99 -8.16 8.14 18.71
N ARG A 100 -7.48 8.47 17.61
CA ARG A 100 -8.06 9.00 16.36
C ARG A 100 -7.33 8.40 15.18
N TYR A 101 -7.93 8.53 14.00
CA TYR A 101 -7.33 8.02 12.78
C TYR A 101 -6.81 9.12 11.88
N VAL A 102 -5.69 8.88 11.20
CA VAL A 102 -5.38 9.49 9.91
C VAL A 102 -5.62 8.44 8.85
N ALA A 103 -6.76 8.55 8.16
CA ALA A 103 -7.17 7.60 7.12
C ALA A 103 -6.83 8.17 5.74
N VAL A 104 -6.36 7.32 4.83
CA VAL A 104 -5.90 7.69 3.49
C VAL A 104 -6.59 6.81 2.44
N TRP A 105 -7.16 7.46 1.43
CA TRP A 105 -7.82 6.88 0.27
C TRP A 105 -7.12 7.34 -1.00
N HIS A 106 -6.87 6.41 -1.91
CA HIS A 106 -6.35 6.70 -3.25
C HIS A 106 -6.97 5.77 -4.29
N SER A 107 -6.92 4.45 -4.08
CA SER A 107 -7.49 3.48 -5.03
C SER A 107 -9.01 3.51 -5.08
N ASP A 108 -9.66 3.88 -3.99
CA ASP A 108 -11.11 3.80 -3.85
C ASP A 108 -11.67 4.95 -2.99
N ILE A 109 -11.79 6.13 -3.59
CA ILE A 109 -12.22 7.35 -2.88
C ILE A 109 -13.75 7.37 -2.74
N PRO A 110 -14.32 7.46 -1.53
CA PRO A 110 -15.75 7.55 -1.32
C PRO A 110 -16.34 8.91 -1.69
N GLU A 111 -17.65 8.95 -1.93
CA GLU A 111 -18.37 10.20 -2.14
C GLU A 111 -18.26 11.09 -0.89
N GLU A 112 -18.49 10.48 0.27
CA GLU A 112 -18.42 11.14 1.56
C GLU A 112 -17.58 10.34 2.57
N LEU A 113 -16.94 11.05 3.50
CA LEU A 113 -16.16 10.46 4.59
C LEU A 113 -16.26 11.30 5.87
N GLY A 114 -15.98 10.68 7.02
CA GLY A 114 -15.96 11.37 8.31
C GLY A 114 -16.40 10.48 9.47
N PRO A 115 -16.74 11.06 10.64
CA PRO A 115 -16.62 12.47 10.97
C PRO A 115 -15.17 12.92 11.08
N ILE A 116 -14.82 14.07 10.50
CA ILE A 116 -13.49 14.65 10.65
C ILE A 116 -13.33 15.41 11.97
N ARG A 117 -12.09 15.45 12.46
CA ARG A 117 -11.69 16.02 13.74
C ARG A 117 -10.44 16.87 13.66
N SER A 118 -10.09 17.44 14.81
CA SER A 118 -8.98 18.36 14.94
C SER A 118 -7.62 17.68 14.77
N ILE A 119 -6.72 18.39 14.09
CA ILE A 119 -5.34 17.97 13.83
C ILE A 119 -4.49 17.99 15.12
N ARG A 120 -3.41 17.22 15.14
CA ARG A 120 -2.51 16.93 16.27
C ARG A 120 -1.05 17.08 15.84
N PRO A 121 -0.10 17.25 16.78
CA PRO A 121 1.28 17.59 16.46
C PRO A 121 2.06 16.56 15.63
N MET A 122 1.63 15.31 15.58
CA MET A 122 2.23 14.20 14.82
C MET A 122 1.60 14.00 13.44
N ASP A 123 0.40 14.55 13.19
CA ASP A 123 -0.27 14.43 11.89
C ASP A 123 0.57 14.94 10.71
N PRO A 124 1.39 16.01 10.83
CA PRO A 124 2.33 16.39 9.78
C PRO A 124 3.30 15.27 9.40
N ASP A 125 3.82 14.52 10.38
CA ASP A 125 4.77 13.44 10.15
C ASP A 125 4.10 12.21 9.52
N ILE A 126 2.81 12.00 9.81
CA ILE A 126 1.99 10.93 9.23
C ILE A 126 1.59 11.28 7.78
N ALA A 127 1.09 12.49 7.53
CA ALA A 127 0.47 12.84 6.25
C ALA A 127 1.46 13.28 5.16
N SER A 128 2.60 13.88 5.54
CA SER A 128 3.57 14.43 4.58
C SER A 128 4.10 13.45 3.52
N PRO A 129 4.34 12.16 3.82
CA PRO A 129 4.83 11.19 2.83
C PRO A 129 3.85 10.94 1.67
N PHE A 130 2.57 11.21 1.89
CA PHE A 130 1.51 10.98 0.91
C PHE A 130 1.36 12.17 -0.05
N GLY A 131 1.75 13.39 0.37
CA GLY A 131 1.33 14.60 -0.33
C GLY A 131 -0.19 14.69 -0.35
N GLY A 132 -0.78 15.01 -1.50
CA GLY A 132 -2.23 14.95 -1.66
C GLY A 132 -2.98 16.02 -0.86
N ILE A 133 -4.15 15.64 -0.36
CA ILE A 133 -5.09 16.50 0.39
C ILE A 133 -5.29 15.91 1.78
N ILE A 134 -5.36 16.73 2.83
CA ILE A 134 -5.83 16.32 4.16
C ILE A 134 -7.04 17.13 4.62
N PHE A 135 -8.10 16.44 5.04
CA PHE A 135 -9.30 17.03 5.62
C PHE A 135 -9.26 17.00 7.15
N TYR A 136 -9.55 18.13 7.80
CA TYR A 136 -9.65 18.19 9.26
C TYR A 136 -10.52 19.35 9.78
N ALA A 137 -11.05 19.18 10.99
CA ALA A 137 -11.90 20.15 11.67
C ALA A 137 -11.13 20.88 12.78
N GLY A 138 -10.31 21.85 12.35
CA GLY A 138 -9.54 22.72 13.23
C GLY A 138 -8.41 22.02 13.99
N GLY A 139 -7.99 22.60 15.10
CA GLY A 139 -6.84 22.19 15.90
C GLY A 139 -6.30 23.37 16.68
N GLN A 140 -5.36 23.13 17.60
CA GLN A 140 -4.66 24.25 18.22
C GLN A 140 -3.91 25.04 17.14
N PRO A 141 -3.87 26.39 17.19
CA PRO A 141 -3.29 27.21 16.13
C PRO A 141 -1.87 26.80 15.73
N GLN A 142 -1.03 26.39 16.70
CA GLN A 142 0.32 25.89 16.44
C GLN A 142 0.34 24.61 15.59
N PHE A 143 -0.55 23.65 15.82
CA PHE A 143 -0.59 22.40 15.05
C PHE A 143 -1.17 22.63 13.65
N VAL A 144 -2.15 23.53 13.52
CA VAL A 144 -2.64 23.97 12.21
C VAL A 144 -1.53 24.66 11.42
N SER A 145 -0.71 25.49 12.08
CA SER A 145 0.48 26.11 11.45
C SER A 145 1.52 25.07 11.02
N MET A 146 1.77 24.04 11.84
CA MET A 146 2.65 22.93 11.48
C MET A 146 2.12 22.19 10.25
N MET A 147 0.83 21.83 10.24
CA MET A 147 0.23 21.11 9.11
C MET A 147 0.23 21.93 7.82
N ARG A 148 -0.01 23.24 7.90
CA ARG A 148 0.08 24.17 6.75
C ARG A 148 1.50 24.34 6.21
N SER A 149 2.53 23.93 6.97
CA SER A 149 3.93 23.98 6.55
C SER A 149 4.37 22.69 5.82
N THR A 150 3.49 21.71 5.70
CA THR A 150 3.73 20.46 4.96
C THR A 150 3.49 20.64 3.47
N PRO A 151 3.94 19.71 2.60
CA PRO A 151 3.60 19.72 1.18
C PRO A 151 2.14 19.26 0.89
N VAL A 152 1.33 18.99 1.91
CA VAL A 152 -0.04 18.48 1.77
C VAL A 152 -1.02 19.64 1.65
N TYR A 153 -1.99 19.54 0.74
CA TYR A 153 -3.09 20.51 0.69
C TYR A 153 -3.95 20.41 1.95
N ASN A 154 -4.08 21.51 2.68
CA ASN A 154 -4.82 21.56 3.94
C ASN A 154 -6.28 21.98 3.72
N ALA A 155 -7.19 21.01 3.59
CA ALA A 155 -8.62 21.26 3.52
C ALA A 155 -9.23 21.36 4.94
N ILE A 156 -9.47 22.59 5.40
CA ILE A 156 -9.93 22.84 6.77
C ILE A 156 -11.41 23.19 6.81
N HIS A 157 -12.19 22.52 7.63
CA HIS A 157 -13.62 22.82 7.80
C HIS A 157 -13.86 24.29 8.19
N GLY A 158 -14.79 24.93 7.47
CA GLY A 158 -15.22 26.31 7.72
C GLY A 158 -14.39 27.39 7.01
N GLN A 159 -13.46 27.01 6.12
CA GLN A 159 -12.74 27.96 5.27
C GLN A 159 -13.47 28.23 3.96
N GLY A 160 -13.20 29.38 3.33
CA GLY A 160 -13.94 29.82 2.14
C GLY A 160 -13.84 28.86 0.95
N ASP A 161 -12.68 28.23 0.76
CA ASP A 161 -12.39 27.26 -0.31
C ASP A 161 -12.97 25.87 -0.05
N THR A 162 -13.31 25.55 1.19
CA THR A 162 -13.79 24.22 1.60
C THR A 162 -15.24 24.18 2.07
N ALA A 163 -15.85 25.33 2.35
CA ALA A 163 -17.17 25.43 2.99
C ALA A 163 -18.29 24.70 2.23
N ALA A 164 -18.21 24.60 0.90
CA ALA A 164 -19.19 23.88 0.08
C ALA A 164 -19.06 22.34 0.17
N TYR A 165 -17.91 21.85 0.65
CA TYR A 165 -17.52 20.43 0.59
C TYR A 165 -17.45 19.77 1.97
N MET A 166 -17.82 20.49 3.02
CA MET A 166 -17.86 19.96 4.38
C MET A 166 -19.10 20.49 5.09
N TYR A 167 -19.83 19.60 5.76
CA TYR A 167 -21.09 19.96 6.43
C TYR A 167 -21.25 19.22 7.75
N ARG A 168 -22.20 19.68 8.57
CA ARG A 168 -22.57 19.02 9.81
C ARG A 168 -23.75 18.07 9.57
N ALA A 169 -23.54 16.78 9.77
CA ALA A 169 -24.60 15.79 9.73
C ALA A 169 -25.59 15.99 10.89
N GLY A 170 -26.87 15.68 10.63
CA GLY A 170 -27.96 15.85 11.59
C GLY A 170 -28.26 14.62 12.45
N ASP A 171 -27.66 13.48 12.13
CA ASP A 171 -27.81 12.20 12.83
C ASP A 171 -26.97 12.11 14.11
N ARG A 172 -25.97 13.00 14.28
CA ARG A 172 -25.05 13.02 15.42
C ARG A 172 -24.71 14.45 15.85
N SER A 173 -24.36 14.62 17.12
CA SER A 173 -24.12 15.93 17.74
C SER A 173 -22.73 16.47 17.46
N ALA A 174 -22.60 17.80 17.40
CA ALA A 174 -21.30 18.44 17.45
C ALA A 174 -20.58 18.07 18.76
N PRO A 175 -19.25 17.85 18.75
CA PRO A 175 -18.35 18.08 17.62
C PRO A 175 -18.05 16.84 16.77
N HIS A 176 -18.87 15.78 16.84
CA HIS A 176 -18.67 14.48 16.20
C HIS A 176 -19.36 14.34 14.84
N ASN A 177 -19.69 15.46 14.16
CA ASN A 177 -20.65 15.45 13.06
C ASN A 177 -20.19 16.11 11.76
N VAL A 178 -18.90 16.44 11.60
CA VAL A 178 -18.42 17.08 10.37
C VAL A 178 -18.12 16.02 9.31
N ILE A 179 -18.86 16.01 8.21
CA ILE A 179 -18.70 15.10 7.07
C ILE A 179 -18.10 15.86 5.89
N VAL A 180 -17.29 15.16 5.09
CA VAL A 180 -16.59 15.68 3.91
C VAL A 180 -17.17 15.06 2.66
N LYS A 181 -17.39 15.87 1.63
CA LYS A 181 -17.71 15.45 0.25
C LYS A 181 -16.41 15.25 -0.53
N ALA A 182 -15.75 14.13 -0.29
CA ALA A 182 -14.37 13.91 -0.69
C ALA A 182 -14.19 13.89 -2.22
N ARG A 183 -15.07 13.20 -2.94
CA ARG A 183 -14.99 13.10 -4.41
C ARG A 183 -15.28 14.43 -5.09
N GLU A 184 -16.27 15.18 -4.60
CA GLU A 184 -16.58 16.53 -5.10
C GLU A 184 -15.38 17.46 -4.91
N PHE A 185 -14.75 17.46 -3.73
CA PHE A 185 -13.58 18.32 -3.48
C PHE A 185 -12.36 17.91 -4.31
N LEU A 186 -12.08 16.60 -4.43
CA LEU A 186 -10.98 16.08 -5.24
C LEU A 186 -11.05 16.55 -6.70
N ALA A 187 -12.26 16.59 -7.28
CA ALA A 187 -12.47 17.06 -8.65
C ALA A 187 -12.05 18.54 -8.86
N THR A 188 -11.93 19.33 -7.78
CA THR A 188 -11.43 20.71 -7.82
C THR A 188 -9.91 20.82 -7.74
N GLN A 189 -9.20 19.72 -7.53
CA GLN A 189 -7.76 19.66 -7.30
C GLN A 189 -7.03 18.80 -8.36
N PRO A 190 -7.22 19.06 -9.67
CA PRO A 190 -6.66 18.21 -10.73
C PRO A 190 -5.13 18.24 -10.81
N ASP A 191 -4.50 19.31 -10.29
CA ASP A 191 -3.06 19.54 -10.40
C ASP A 191 -2.25 18.90 -9.26
N ILE A 192 -2.92 18.31 -8.26
CA ILE A 192 -2.25 17.61 -7.16
C ILE A 192 -1.89 16.18 -7.62
N ALA A 193 -0.59 15.89 -7.65
CA ALA A 193 -0.06 14.62 -8.12
C ALA A 193 -0.46 13.42 -7.24
N ALA A 194 -0.41 12.23 -7.85
CA ALA A 194 -0.56 10.96 -7.16
C ALA A 194 0.52 10.74 -6.08
N PRO A 195 0.20 10.04 -4.99
CA PRO A 195 1.15 9.72 -3.93
C PRO A 195 2.24 8.77 -4.43
N LYS A 196 3.40 8.82 -3.76
CA LYS A 196 4.44 7.79 -3.92
C LYS A 196 4.04 6.52 -3.19
N GLN A 197 4.63 5.40 -3.61
CA GLN A 197 4.48 4.13 -2.92
C GLN A 197 5.02 4.21 -1.48
N GLN A 198 4.25 3.71 -0.51
CA GLN A 198 4.56 3.88 0.92
C GLN A 198 5.21 2.65 1.56
N PHE A 199 4.86 1.45 1.12
CA PHE A 199 5.43 0.21 1.64
C PHE A 199 5.91 -0.68 0.50
N ALA A 200 6.78 -1.64 0.80
CA ALA A 200 7.06 -2.72 -0.13
C ALA A 200 5.89 -3.70 -0.14
N TYR A 201 5.42 -4.07 -1.33
CA TYR A 201 4.31 -5.02 -1.49
C TYR A 201 4.77 -6.30 -2.19
N SER A 202 4.20 -7.42 -1.75
CA SER A 202 4.15 -8.68 -2.48
C SER A 202 2.96 -8.69 -3.44
N LEU A 203 2.92 -9.69 -4.33
CA LEU A 203 1.90 -9.77 -5.37
C LEU A 203 0.49 -9.99 -4.79
N ASP A 204 0.40 -10.68 -3.66
CA ASP A 204 -0.82 -10.98 -2.92
C ASP A 204 -0.52 -11.19 -1.42
N ALA A 205 -1.57 -11.40 -0.63
CA ALA A 205 -1.43 -11.67 0.80
C ALA A 205 -0.67 -12.97 1.11
N ALA A 206 -0.84 -14.01 0.30
CA ALA A 206 -0.24 -15.34 0.51
C ALA A 206 1.28 -15.37 0.21
N SER A 207 1.77 -14.38 -0.53
CA SER A 207 3.18 -14.15 -0.85
C SER A 207 3.82 -13.02 -0.02
N SER A 208 3.06 -12.42 0.91
CA SER A 208 3.63 -11.48 1.89
C SER A 208 4.68 -12.16 2.78
N THR A 209 5.62 -11.38 3.31
CA THR A 209 6.65 -11.91 4.22
C THR A 209 5.99 -12.58 5.44
N ALA A 210 4.98 -11.93 6.02
CA ALA A 210 4.32 -12.44 7.22
C ALA A 210 3.57 -13.77 6.98
N ALA A 211 2.92 -13.94 5.82
CA ALA A 211 2.24 -15.20 5.50
C ALA A 211 3.21 -16.36 5.19
N LYS A 212 4.43 -16.06 4.70
CA LYS A 212 5.42 -17.07 4.34
C LYS A 212 6.33 -17.48 5.49
N GLU A 213 6.75 -16.52 6.29
CA GLU A 213 7.85 -16.67 7.26
C GLU A 213 7.39 -16.37 8.70
N GLY A 214 6.19 -15.83 8.88
CA GLY A 214 5.66 -15.43 10.17
C GLY A 214 5.17 -16.59 11.04
N SER A 215 5.07 -16.30 12.33
CA SER A 215 4.43 -17.21 13.28
C SER A 215 2.90 -17.16 13.11
N PRO A 216 2.20 -18.31 13.17
CA PRO A 216 0.74 -18.34 13.08
C PRO A 216 0.08 -17.40 14.10
N THR A 217 -0.83 -16.56 13.63
CA THR A 217 -1.48 -15.50 14.41
C THR A 217 -2.99 -15.54 14.18
N GLY A 218 -3.74 -15.84 15.24
CA GLY A 218 -5.20 -15.79 15.24
C GLY A 218 -5.72 -14.41 15.62
N THR A 219 -5.12 -13.78 16.64
CA THR A 219 -5.60 -12.51 17.18
C THR A 219 -4.43 -11.59 17.53
N LEU A 220 -4.59 -10.29 17.26
CA LEU A 220 -3.78 -9.22 17.83
C LEU A 220 -4.63 -8.48 18.87
N GLN A 221 -4.10 -8.29 20.08
CA GLN A 221 -4.70 -7.42 21.09
C GLN A 221 -3.75 -6.27 21.36
N LEU A 222 -4.25 -5.04 21.21
CA LEU A 222 -3.46 -3.83 21.34
C LEU A 222 -4.00 -3.03 22.52
N ALA A 223 -3.12 -2.29 23.19
CA ALA A 223 -3.51 -1.32 24.20
C ALA A 223 -2.80 0.00 23.92
N PHE A 224 -3.56 1.00 23.50
CA PHE A 224 -3.08 2.38 23.39
C PHE A 224 -3.14 3.10 24.75
N SER A 225 -4.14 2.76 25.55
CA SER A 225 -4.33 3.26 26.91
C SER A 225 -5.16 2.25 27.72
N ASN A 226 -5.48 2.59 28.98
CA ASN A 226 -6.41 1.77 29.76
C ASN A 226 -7.79 1.65 29.13
N GLY A 227 -8.25 2.70 28.43
CA GLY A 227 -9.60 2.78 27.87
C GLY A 227 -9.72 2.49 26.37
N PHE A 228 -8.60 2.42 25.63
CA PHE A 228 -8.60 2.16 24.19
C PHE A 228 -7.72 0.97 23.86
N ARG A 229 -8.39 -0.14 23.53
CA ARG A 229 -7.79 -1.46 23.34
C ARG A 229 -8.37 -2.16 22.11
N PRO A 230 -8.00 -1.73 20.89
CA PRO A 230 -8.48 -2.38 19.69
C PRO A 230 -7.89 -3.79 19.55
N ALA A 231 -8.59 -4.65 18.84
CA ALA A 231 -8.14 -6.00 18.53
C ALA A 231 -8.40 -6.33 17.07
N TRP A 232 -7.64 -7.29 16.55
CA TRP A 232 -7.76 -7.79 15.19
C TRP A 232 -7.84 -9.30 15.22
N GLY A 233 -8.91 -9.88 14.68
CA GLY A 233 -9.06 -11.33 14.55
C GLY A 233 -8.89 -11.78 13.11
N TYR A 234 -8.05 -12.78 12.86
CA TYR A 234 -7.87 -13.34 11.52
C TYR A 234 -9.09 -14.18 11.13
N ASP A 235 -9.74 -13.80 10.03
CA ASP A 235 -10.80 -14.57 9.39
C ASP A 235 -10.24 -15.32 8.18
N ALA A 236 -10.07 -16.63 8.32
CA ALA A 236 -9.50 -17.47 7.27
C ALA A 236 -10.41 -17.56 6.01
N ALA A 237 -11.72 -17.32 6.15
CA ALA A 237 -12.64 -17.39 5.03
C ALA A 237 -12.44 -16.22 4.05
N SER A 238 -12.28 -15.00 4.57
CA SER A 238 -11.96 -13.81 3.78
C SER A 238 -10.45 -13.60 3.58
N GLY A 239 -9.60 -14.24 4.38
CA GLY A 239 -8.15 -14.03 4.39
C GLY A 239 -7.74 -12.65 4.94
N ARG A 240 -8.59 -12.04 5.78
CA ARG A 240 -8.40 -10.68 6.32
C ARG A 240 -8.43 -10.67 7.83
N TYR A 241 -7.85 -9.62 8.41
CA TYR A 241 -7.99 -9.31 9.83
C TYR A 241 -9.22 -8.42 10.03
N LEU A 242 -10.16 -8.85 10.86
CA LEU A 242 -11.36 -8.12 11.22
C LEU A 242 -11.11 -7.31 12.50
N ARG A 243 -11.47 -6.03 12.47
CA ARG A 243 -11.25 -5.12 13.59
C ARG A 243 -12.35 -5.23 14.64
N PHE A 244 -11.94 -5.18 15.90
CA PHE A 244 -12.81 -5.10 17.05
C PHE A 244 -12.42 -3.87 17.88
N GLN A 245 -13.42 -3.14 18.34
CA GLN A 245 -13.28 -1.97 19.19
C GLN A 245 -14.19 -2.15 20.40
N ASP A 246 -13.65 -1.94 21.59
CA ASP A 246 -14.39 -2.04 22.85
C ASP A 246 -15.10 -3.40 23.03
N GLY A 247 -14.49 -4.48 22.51
CA GLY A 247 -14.99 -5.85 22.60
C GLY A 247 -16.08 -6.23 21.60
N ALA A 248 -16.43 -5.34 20.65
CA ALA A 248 -17.44 -5.60 19.61
C ALA A 248 -16.84 -5.41 18.20
N PRO A 249 -17.46 -6.00 17.15
CA PRO A 249 -17.11 -5.69 15.77
C PRO A 249 -17.10 -4.18 15.51
N ASP A 250 -16.00 -3.66 14.99
CA ASP A 250 -15.88 -2.25 14.64
C ASP A 250 -16.46 -2.03 13.22
N LEU A 251 -17.51 -1.23 13.11
CA LEU A 251 -18.30 -1.12 11.88
C LEU A 251 -18.14 0.26 11.23
N ASP A 252 -18.15 0.29 9.91
CA ASP A 252 -18.46 1.49 9.14
C ASP A 252 -19.99 1.73 9.09
N SER A 253 -20.41 2.94 8.75
CA SER A 253 -21.81 3.33 8.56
C SER A 253 -22.49 2.53 7.44
N SER A 254 -21.73 1.95 6.51
CA SER A 254 -22.26 0.99 5.52
C SER A 254 -22.71 -0.35 6.13
N GLY A 255 -22.38 -0.62 7.40
CA GLY A 255 -22.61 -1.89 8.09
C GLY A 255 -21.50 -2.92 7.87
N ALA A 256 -20.49 -2.60 7.05
CA ALA A 256 -19.30 -3.44 6.88
C ALA A 256 -18.43 -3.39 8.14
N GLN A 257 -17.97 -4.55 8.62
CA GLN A 257 -16.93 -4.59 9.64
C GLN A 257 -15.61 -4.11 9.03
N LEU A 258 -14.95 -3.18 9.72
CA LEU A 258 -13.62 -2.70 9.35
C LEU A 258 -12.66 -3.89 9.33
N SER A 259 -11.89 -3.99 8.25
CA SER A 259 -10.97 -5.10 8.04
C SER A 259 -9.71 -4.64 7.32
N ALA A 260 -8.63 -5.39 7.49
CA ALA A 260 -7.33 -5.11 6.91
C ALA A 260 -6.75 -6.36 6.24
N THR A 261 -6.07 -6.20 5.12
CA THR A 261 -5.17 -7.24 4.61
C THR A 261 -3.90 -7.29 5.46
N ASN A 262 -3.37 -6.11 5.78
CA ASN A 262 -2.15 -5.96 6.57
C ASN A 262 -2.45 -5.19 7.86
N VAL A 263 -2.00 -5.70 9.00
CA VAL A 263 -1.90 -4.93 10.24
C VAL A 263 -0.43 -4.73 10.53
N VAL A 264 0.02 -3.49 10.53
CA VAL A 264 1.39 -3.09 10.89
C VAL A 264 1.32 -2.46 12.26
N THR A 265 1.95 -3.09 13.25
CA THR A 265 2.00 -2.54 14.60
C THR A 265 3.38 -1.97 14.85
N VAL A 266 3.46 -0.71 15.28
CA VAL A 266 4.74 -0.05 15.61
C VAL A 266 4.72 0.48 17.03
N ARG A 267 5.81 0.28 17.76
CA ARG A 267 6.00 0.84 19.10
C ARG A 267 6.60 2.23 18.98
N VAL A 268 5.91 3.22 19.55
CA VAL A 268 6.26 4.64 19.42
C VAL A 268 6.37 5.33 20.78
N PRO A 269 7.37 6.23 20.99
CA PRO A 269 7.38 7.11 22.15
C PRO A 269 6.26 8.16 22.05
N ILE A 270 5.72 8.54 23.21
CA ILE A 270 4.78 9.65 23.34
C ILE A 270 5.43 10.77 24.16
N THR A 271 5.41 12.00 23.64
CA THR A 271 5.83 13.19 24.40
C THR A 271 4.64 14.11 24.67
N HIS A 272 4.73 14.92 25.73
CA HIS A 272 3.64 15.78 26.21
C HIS A 272 4.01 17.28 26.24
N GLY A 273 4.99 17.71 25.46
CA GLY A 273 5.58 19.05 25.55
C GLY A 273 4.60 20.22 25.36
N THR A 274 3.41 19.98 24.80
CA THR A 274 2.37 20.99 24.53
C THR A 274 1.05 20.72 25.25
N GLY A 275 1.02 19.76 26.19
CA GLY A 275 -0.21 19.29 26.84
C GLY A 275 -1.07 18.36 25.97
N VAL A 276 -0.74 18.20 24.69
CA VAL A 276 -1.31 17.22 23.78
C VAL A 276 -0.28 16.11 23.55
N PRO A 277 -0.66 14.82 23.66
CA PRO A 277 0.23 13.71 23.31
C PRO A 277 0.73 13.87 21.88
N LYS A 278 2.04 13.70 21.68
CA LYS A 278 2.66 13.64 20.35
C LYS A 278 3.29 12.26 20.19
N THR A 279 2.85 11.54 19.16
CA THR A 279 3.54 10.36 18.67
C THR A 279 4.85 10.77 18.01
N GLU A 280 5.98 10.28 18.52
CA GLU A 280 7.28 10.52 17.90
C GLU A 280 7.50 9.52 16.76
N LEU A 281 7.12 9.93 15.54
CA LEU A 281 7.20 9.12 14.33
C LEU A 281 8.47 9.38 13.49
N LEU A 282 9.34 10.30 13.93
CA LEU A 282 10.67 10.50 13.34
C LEU A 282 11.69 9.78 14.22
N GLY A 283 12.30 8.72 13.67
CA GLY A 283 13.18 7.84 14.43
C GLY A 283 13.01 6.39 14.02
N SER A 284 13.10 5.49 14.99
CA SER A 284 12.97 4.05 14.79
C SER A 284 12.44 3.38 16.04
N GLY A 285 11.90 2.18 15.89
CA GLY A 285 11.44 1.37 17.01
C GLY A 285 11.06 -0.04 16.59
N GLU A 286 10.50 -0.77 17.55
CA GLU A 286 10.03 -2.15 17.36
C GLU A 286 8.75 -2.19 16.51
N ALA A 287 8.63 -3.19 15.64
CA ALA A 287 7.48 -3.35 14.76
C ALA A 287 7.08 -4.82 14.56
N TRP A 288 5.83 -5.02 14.15
CA TRP A 288 5.32 -6.27 13.63
C TRP A 288 4.54 -6.04 12.34
N VAL A 289 4.68 -6.98 11.41
CA VAL A 289 3.86 -7.05 10.20
C VAL A 289 3.02 -8.31 10.27
N THR A 290 1.71 -8.14 10.22
CA THR A 290 0.74 -9.20 10.32
C THR A 290 -0.09 -9.26 9.03
N THR A 291 -0.07 -10.39 8.33
CA THR A 291 -0.74 -10.59 7.02
C THR A 291 -1.01 -12.07 6.81
N GLY A 292 -2.16 -12.41 6.23
CA GLY A 292 -2.47 -13.78 5.80
C GLY A 292 -2.41 -14.84 6.92
N GLY A 293 -2.70 -14.47 8.16
CA GLY A 293 -2.68 -15.39 9.30
C GLY A 293 -1.30 -15.57 9.95
N GLY A 294 -0.27 -14.84 9.51
CA GLY A 294 1.07 -14.87 10.08
C GLY A 294 1.53 -13.50 10.56
N THR A 295 2.45 -13.48 11.53
CA THR A 295 3.11 -12.26 12.01
C THR A 295 4.63 -12.41 12.03
N VAL A 296 5.34 -11.41 11.52
CA VAL A 296 6.80 -11.30 11.60
C VAL A 296 7.17 -10.08 12.46
N HIS A 297 8.13 -10.28 13.36
CA HIS A 297 8.72 -9.24 14.18
C HIS A 297 9.88 -8.55 13.44
N GLY A 298 10.13 -7.29 13.77
CA GLY A 298 11.21 -6.51 13.23
C GLY A 298 11.25 -5.09 13.78
N SER A 299 11.64 -4.14 12.94
CA SER A 299 11.78 -2.74 13.29
C SER A 299 11.20 -1.81 12.23
N TRP A 300 10.80 -0.61 12.67
CA TRP A 300 10.42 0.48 11.79
C TRP A 300 11.47 1.60 11.86
N HIS A 301 11.61 2.35 10.76
CA HIS A 301 12.41 3.57 10.71
C HIS A 301 11.77 4.61 9.79
N LYS A 302 11.89 5.89 10.16
CA LYS A 302 11.49 7.04 9.37
C LYS A 302 12.42 8.22 9.69
N ALA A 303 13.16 8.68 8.69
CA ALA A 303 14.21 9.67 8.87
C ALA A 303 13.67 11.12 8.87
N ALA A 304 12.78 11.45 7.94
CA ALA A 304 12.16 12.77 7.84
C ALA A 304 10.63 12.71 7.70
N ALA A 305 9.97 13.85 7.92
CA ALA A 305 8.51 13.97 7.83
C ALA A 305 7.96 13.52 6.47
N THR A 306 8.68 13.76 5.37
CA THR A 306 8.27 13.37 4.00
C THR A 306 8.65 11.95 3.60
N ASP A 307 9.41 11.23 4.43
CA ASP A 307 9.86 9.86 4.09
C ASP A 307 8.80 8.83 4.45
N ALA A 308 8.67 7.76 3.67
CA ALA A 308 7.85 6.62 4.05
C ALA A 308 8.45 5.87 5.26
N ILE A 309 7.61 5.14 5.98
CA ILE A 309 8.07 4.21 7.03
C ILE A 309 8.73 3.00 6.36
N THR A 310 9.98 2.72 6.72
CA THR A 310 10.67 1.49 6.32
C THR A 310 10.45 0.42 7.39
N LEU A 311 10.11 -0.80 6.96
CA LEU A 311 9.91 -1.97 7.83
C LEU A 311 10.97 -3.03 7.49
N LEU A 312 11.78 -3.40 8.48
CA LEU A 312 12.85 -4.40 8.35
C LEU A 312 12.60 -5.54 9.33
N GLY A 313 12.76 -6.79 8.87
CA GLY A 313 12.77 -7.95 9.75
C GLY A 313 14.01 -7.99 10.64
N ASP A 314 14.04 -8.92 11.58
CA ASP A 314 15.19 -9.13 12.47
C ASP A 314 16.49 -9.51 11.74
N ASP A 315 16.37 -10.00 10.51
CA ASP A 315 17.46 -10.29 9.59
C ASP A 315 17.95 -9.07 8.80
N GLY A 316 17.32 -7.91 8.97
CA GLY A 316 17.61 -6.67 8.25
C GLY A 316 17.02 -6.61 6.84
N ILE A 317 16.18 -7.56 6.44
CA ILE A 317 15.55 -7.60 5.12
C ILE A 317 14.21 -6.85 5.17
N VAL A 318 13.86 -6.15 4.09
CA VAL A 318 12.59 -5.43 3.98
C VAL A 318 11.40 -6.39 4.08
N LEU A 319 10.49 -6.11 5.02
CA LEU A 319 9.23 -6.83 5.16
C LEU A 319 8.25 -6.35 4.08
N ARG A 320 7.77 -7.28 3.25
CA ARG A 320 6.79 -7.00 2.20
C ARG A 320 5.38 -7.27 2.69
N LEU A 321 4.53 -6.26 2.60
CA LEU A 321 3.09 -6.35 2.87
C LEU A 321 2.39 -7.14 1.76
N GLY A 322 1.26 -7.75 2.06
CA GLY A 322 0.36 -8.26 1.03
C GLY A 322 -0.29 -7.13 0.24
N ALA A 323 -0.58 -7.35 -1.05
CA ALA A 323 -1.42 -6.44 -1.81
C ALA A 323 -2.82 -6.35 -1.17
N GLY A 324 -3.21 -5.17 -0.73
CA GLY A 324 -4.43 -4.92 0.03
C GLY A 324 -4.31 -3.69 0.94
N ASN A 325 -5.37 -3.38 1.68
CA ASN A 325 -5.35 -2.24 2.59
C ASN A 325 -4.55 -2.56 3.87
N THR A 326 -4.03 -1.50 4.48
CA THR A 326 -3.13 -1.59 5.64
C THR A 326 -3.63 -0.71 6.78
N TRP A 327 -3.65 -1.27 7.98
CA TRP A 327 -3.81 -0.51 9.22
C TRP A 327 -2.46 -0.43 9.94
N VAL A 328 -2.04 0.78 10.29
CA VAL A 328 -0.81 1.09 11.01
C VAL A 328 -1.18 1.54 12.42
N GLU A 329 -0.86 0.69 13.38
CA GLU A 329 -1.21 0.85 14.79
C GLU A 329 -0.02 1.49 15.52
N LEU A 330 -0.10 2.79 15.82
CA LEU A 330 0.97 3.55 16.49
C LEU A 330 0.91 3.36 18.01
N VAL A 331 1.21 2.15 18.47
CA VAL A 331 1.04 1.74 19.87
C VAL A 331 2.11 2.37 20.77
N PRO A 332 1.74 3.16 21.79
CA PRO A 332 2.69 3.75 22.74
C PRO A 332 3.62 2.73 23.41
N LEU A 333 4.83 3.16 23.82
CA LEU A 333 5.74 2.34 24.62
C LEU A 333 5.13 1.94 25.98
N GLU A 334 4.26 2.77 26.54
CA GLU A 334 3.51 2.48 27.77
C GLU A 334 2.31 1.55 27.55
N GLY A 335 1.92 1.36 26.28
CA GLY A 335 0.90 0.42 25.84
C GLY A 335 1.42 -1.02 25.73
N SER A 336 0.65 -1.88 25.08
CA SER A 336 1.03 -3.29 24.87
C SER A 336 0.57 -3.82 23.52
N VAL A 337 1.30 -4.82 23.04
CA VAL A 337 1.00 -5.61 21.85
C VAL A 337 1.03 -7.07 22.27
N GLU A 338 -0.07 -7.78 22.10
CA GLU A 338 -0.18 -9.21 22.37
C GLU A 338 -0.58 -9.93 21.09
N ILE A 339 0.23 -10.89 20.67
CA ILE A 339 0.03 -11.69 19.46
C ILE A 339 -0.35 -13.10 19.92
N ILE A 340 -1.57 -13.50 19.63
CA ILE A 340 -2.16 -14.76 20.10
C ILE A 340 -2.28 -15.72 18.91
N PRO A 341 -1.70 -16.93 18.99
CA PRO A 341 -1.87 -17.95 17.95
C PRO A 341 -3.34 -18.36 17.75
N PRO A 342 -3.71 -18.94 16.59
CA PRO A 342 -5.03 -19.53 16.40
C PRO A 342 -5.31 -20.62 17.44
N ALA A 343 -6.57 -20.78 17.83
CA ALA A 343 -6.98 -21.92 18.66
C ALA A 343 -6.65 -23.24 17.93
N ALA A 344 -6.17 -24.23 18.70
CA ALA A 344 -5.82 -25.56 18.20
C ALA A 344 -7.06 -26.39 17.80
#